data_AF-A0A1R1BKI2-F1
#
_entry.id   AF-A0A1R1BKI2-F1
#
_cell.length_a   1.000
_cell.length_b   1.000
_cell.length_c   1.000
_cell.angle_alpha   90.00
_cell.angle_beta   90.00
_cell.angle_gamma   90.00
#
_symmetry.space_group_name_H-M   'P 1'
#
loop_
_entity.id
_entity.type
_entity.pdbx_description
1 polymer ?
#
loop_
_entity_poly.entity_id
_entity_poly.type
_entity_poly.pdbx_seq_one_letter_code
_entity_poly.pdbx_strand_id
1 'polypeptide(L)'
;MVISLWYNKENRMEGIDSMHSRNRLIAAVSLIILTLVLSWTYPDATPLGEQWLTAVGLPTWSNGHSGINYFSILLLLIAFTGLFLLRSSLYKHPRIIVLAAIIALLWLPANLVIGYQTVFAKGIYTLEYDKQGSSCSFKREEQWLNGSCTLTFINHGQSVDFSVMIRKEPFPNNAFLEQLDVLGDQTLHMAAHNKSSITVTFKKWVGDVETPFSGSMSGFDITVKNEVAQRHL
;
A
#
# COMPACT_ATOMS: atom_id res chain seq x y z
N MET A 1 22.46 -48.50 37.86
CA MET A 1 21.12 -47.89 37.93
C MET A 1 21.14 -46.36 37.96
N VAL A 2 22.12 -45.71 38.63
CA VAL A 2 22.21 -44.23 38.69
C VAL A 2 22.60 -43.58 37.36
N ILE A 3 23.51 -44.20 36.59
CA ILE A 3 24.01 -43.67 35.31
C ILE A 3 22.90 -43.64 34.23
N SER A 4 22.01 -44.64 34.20
CA SER A 4 20.89 -44.70 33.26
C SER A 4 19.79 -43.68 33.56
N LEU A 5 19.60 -43.31 34.83
CA LEU A 5 18.67 -42.25 35.24
C LEU A 5 19.21 -40.86 34.88
N TRP A 6 20.52 -40.66 34.98
CA TRP A 6 21.17 -39.39 34.63
C TRP A 6 21.18 -39.16 33.12
N TYR A 7 21.55 -40.18 32.33
CA TYR A 7 21.52 -40.12 30.87
C TYR A 7 20.10 -39.86 30.30
N ASN A 8 19.07 -40.48 30.89
CA ASN A 8 17.68 -40.25 30.50
C ASN A 8 17.17 -38.84 30.87
N LYS A 9 17.73 -38.23 31.92
CA LYS A 9 17.39 -36.85 32.32
C LYS A 9 18.00 -35.82 31.36
N GLU A 10 19.25 -36.02 30.94
CA GLU A 10 19.95 -35.16 29.99
C GLU A 10 19.24 -35.16 28.62
N ASN A 11 18.96 -36.34 28.06
CA ASN A 11 18.23 -36.48 26.78
C ASN A 11 16.81 -35.89 26.85
N ARG A 12 16.15 -35.94 28.03
CA ARG A 12 14.84 -35.33 28.23
C ARG A 12 14.91 -33.80 28.28
N MET A 13 15.97 -33.22 28.86
CA MET A 13 16.16 -31.77 28.88
C MET A 13 16.55 -31.23 27.50
N GLU A 14 17.44 -31.91 26.76
CA GLU A 14 17.75 -31.56 25.36
C GLU A 14 16.52 -31.64 24.45
N GLY A 15 15.65 -32.65 24.67
CA GLY A 15 14.38 -32.77 23.97
C GLY A 15 13.39 -31.63 24.23
N ILE A 16 13.33 -31.11 25.47
CA ILE A 16 12.44 -30.01 25.86
C ILE A 16 12.93 -28.66 25.33
N ASP A 17 14.24 -28.41 25.38
CA ASP A 17 14.85 -27.17 24.87
C ASP A 17 14.76 -27.08 23.34
N SER A 18 14.99 -28.19 22.63
CA SER A 18 14.82 -28.24 21.18
C SER A 18 13.37 -28.03 20.74
N MET A 19 12.39 -28.56 21.51
CA MET A 19 10.96 -28.35 21.25
C MET A 19 10.54 -26.88 21.48
N HIS A 20 11.02 -26.24 22.55
CA HIS A 20 10.75 -24.83 22.81
C HIS A 20 11.35 -23.92 21.74
N SER A 21 12.59 -24.20 21.30
CA SER A 21 13.23 -23.46 20.21
C SER A 21 12.43 -23.59 18.90
N ARG A 22 11.99 -24.81 18.54
CA ARG A 22 11.17 -25.05 17.35
C ARG A 22 9.84 -24.30 17.39
N ASN A 23 9.13 -24.35 18.50
CA ASN A 23 7.84 -23.66 18.63
C ASN A 23 8.00 -22.13 18.56
N ARG A 24 9.08 -21.58 19.14
CA ARG A 24 9.41 -20.15 19.01
C ARG A 24 9.74 -19.77 17.57
N LEU A 25 10.46 -20.61 16.85
CA LEU A 25 10.76 -20.38 15.43
C LEU A 25 9.48 -20.37 14.58
N ILE A 26 8.60 -21.35 14.79
CA ILE A 26 7.30 -21.40 14.10
C ILE A 26 6.50 -20.13 14.40
N ALA A 27 6.36 -19.76 15.67
CA ALA A 27 5.65 -18.54 16.06
C ALA A 27 6.29 -17.29 15.43
N ALA A 28 7.61 -17.18 15.42
CA ALA A 28 8.33 -16.07 14.81
C ALA A 28 8.04 -15.94 13.31
N VAL A 29 8.15 -17.05 12.58
CA VAL A 29 7.87 -17.10 11.14
C VAL A 29 6.41 -16.78 10.86
N SER A 30 5.47 -17.34 11.65
CA SER A 30 4.05 -17.03 11.53
C SER A 30 3.75 -15.54 11.73
N LEU A 31 4.36 -14.90 12.73
CA LEU A 31 4.17 -13.45 12.97
C LEU A 31 4.76 -12.61 11.84
N ILE A 32 5.93 -12.98 11.30
CA ILE A 32 6.54 -12.26 10.17
C ILE A 32 5.69 -12.41 8.91
N ILE A 33 5.20 -13.61 8.61
CA ILE A 33 4.29 -13.85 7.47
C ILE A 33 2.99 -13.06 7.67
N LEU A 34 2.43 -13.08 8.88
CA LEU A 34 1.24 -12.31 9.21
C LEU A 34 1.47 -10.81 8.98
N THR A 35 2.61 -10.26 9.40
CA THR A 35 2.99 -8.88 9.11
C THR A 35 3.02 -8.62 7.60
N LEU A 36 3.66 -9.47 6.81
CA LEU A 36 3.72 -9.31 5.34
C LEU A 36 2.33 -9.32 4.69
N VAL A 37 1.45 -10.23 5.12
CA VAL A 37 0.08 -10.35 4.60
C VAL A 37 -0.76 -9.14 4.99
N LEU A 38 -0.70 -8.69 6.24
CA LEU A 38 -1.48 -7.54 6.70
C LEU A 38 -1.00 -6.21 6.09
N SER A 39 0.30 -6.12 5.76
CA SER A 39 0.91 -4.98 5.04
C SER A 39 0.56 -4.94 3.54
N TRP A 40 -0.13 -5.94 3.01
CA TRP A 40 -0.39 -6.02 1.58
C TRP A 40 -1.37 -4.91 1.13
N THR A 41 -0.93 -4.05 0.21
CA THR A 41 -1.67 -2.87 -0.30
C THR A 41 -2.12 -3.06 -1.75
N TYR A 42 -2.61 -4.25 -2.10
CA TYR A 42 -3.10 -4.53 -3.45
C TYR A 42 -4.34 -5.42 -3.39
N PRO A 43 -5.40 -5.14 -4.17
CA PRO A 43 -5.48 -4.13 -5.24
C PRO A 43 -5.71 -2.69 -4.78
N ASP A 44 -6.06 -2.47 -3.52
CA ASP A 44 -6.41 -1.15 -3.00
C ASP A 44 -5.21 -0.38 -2.44
N ALA A 45 -5.30 0.95 -2.41
CA ALA A 45 -4.28 1.81 -1.80
C ALA A 45 -4.13 1.62 -0.27
N THR A 46 -5.10 1.01 0.40
CA THR A 46 -5.08 0.76 1.86
C THR A 46 -4.58 -0.66 2.17
N PRO A 47 -3.76 -0.86 3.22
CA PRO A 47 -3.32 -2.18 3.62
C PRO A 47 -4.49 -3.09 4.02
N LEU A 48 -4.41 -4.38 3.70
CA LEU A 48 -5.43 -5.38 4.06
C LEU A 48 -5.79 -5.33 5.54
N GLY A 49 -4.81 -5.18 6.44
CA GLY A 49 -5.10 -5.13 7.87
C GLY A 49 -5.91 -3.90 8.30
N GLU A 50 -5.74 -2.75 7.63
CA GLU A 50 -6.58 -1.56 7.90
C GLU A 50 -8.03 -1.80 7.46
N GLN A 51 -8.22 -2.44 6.30
CA GLN A 51 -9.57 -2.78 5.81
C GLN A 51 -10.29 -3.71 6.77
N TRP A 52 -9.60 -4.75 7.26
CA TRP A 52 -10.15 -5.70 8.22
C TRP A 52 -10.53 -5.04 9.55
N LEU A 53 -9.67 -4.18 10.10
CA LEU A 53 -9.99 -3.44 11.33
C LEU A 53 -11.19 -2.50 11.15
N THR A 54 -11.21 -1.79 10.03
CA THR A 54 -12.32 -0.87 9.72
C THR A 54 -13.64 -1.64 9.52
N ALA A 55 -13.59 -2.81 8.89
CA ALA A 55 -14.76 -3.66 8.68
C ALA A 55 -15.40 -4.16 9.99
N VAL A 56 -14.60 -4.35 11.04
CA VAL A 56 -15.10 -4.69 12.39
C VAL A 56 -15.43 -3.46 13.25
N GLY A 57 -15.37 -2.25 12.66
CA GLY A 57 -15.73 -1.00 13.34
C GLY A 57 -14.63 -0.42 14.22
N LEU A 58 -13.37 -0.87 14.07
CA LEU A 58 -12.24 -0.32 14.81
C LEU A 58 -11.57 0.82 14.03
N PRO A 59 -11.35 1.99 14.65
CA PRO A 59 -10.66 3.09 14.01
C PRO A 59 -9.17 2.74 13.82
N THR A 60 -8.66 2.92 12.60
CA THR A 60 -7.24 2.71 12.28
C THR A 60 -6.39 3.96 12.52
N TRP A 61 -7.02 5.13 12.56
CA TRP A 61 -6.38 6.43 12.81
C TRP A 61 -7.07 7.16 13.96
N SER A 62 -6.33 8.01 14.68
CA SER A 62 -6.87 8.83 15.76
C SER A 62 -7.89 9.87 15.28
N ASN A 63 -7.71 10.41 14.07
CA ASN A 63 -8.56 11.46 13.50
C ASN A 63 -9.02 11.08 12.08
N GLY A 64 -9.80 10.00 11.96
CA GLY A 64 -10.40 9.55 10.70
C GLY A 64 -9.37 8.98 9.71
N HIS A 65 -8.66 9.86 9.00
CA HIS A 65 -7.60 9.53 8.05
C HIS A 65 -6.29 10.28 8.32
N SER A 66 -6.16 10.90 9.49
CA SER A 66 -4.97 11.66 9.88
C SER A 66 -4.60 11.40 11.34
N GLY A 67 -3.39 11.80 11.72
CA GLY A 67 -2.88 11.66 13.09
C GLY A 67 -2.17 10.33 13.33
N ILE A 68 -2.39 9.73 14.50
CA ILE A 68 -1.70 8.50 14.90
C ILE A 68 -2.36 7.30 14.22
N ASN A 69 -1.59 6.54 13.43
CA ASN A 69 -2.04 5.29 12.83
C ASN A 69 -1.86 4.13 13.82
N TYR A 70 -2.97 3.70 14.45
CA TYR A 70 -2.99 2.60 15.41
C TYR A 70 -2.65 1.26 14.77
N PHE A 71 -3.08 1.03 13.52
CA PHE A 71 -2.78 -0.19 12.79
C PHE A 71 -1.28 -0.35 12.55
N SER A 72 -0.62 0.72 12.11
CA SER A 72 0.84 0.74 11.89
C SER A 72 1.60 0.44 13.18
N ILE A 73 1.15 0.98 14.32
CA ILE A 73 1.76 0.69 15.63
C ILE A 73 1.56 -0.78 16.00
N LEU A 74 0.35 -1.31 15.87
CA LEU A 74 0.05 -2.71 16.15
C LEU A 74 0.92 -3.65 15.29
N LEU A 75 1.00 -3.36 13.99
CA LEU A 75 1.77 -4.12 13.02
C LEU A 75 3.27 -4.09 13.33
N LEU A 76 3.77 -2.93 13.77
CA LEU A 76 5.15 -2.76 14.23
C LEU A 76 5.44 -3.61 15.48
N LEU A 77 4.53 -3.66 16.46
CA LEU A 77 4.67 -4.49 17.66
C LEU A 77 4.66 -5.99 17.33
N ILE A 78 3.80 -6.41 16.41
CA ILE A 78 3.77 -7.79 15.89
C ILE A 78 5.10 -8.13 15.21
N ALA A 79 5.61 -7.24 14.35
CA ALA A 79 6.88 -7.43 13.65
C ALA A 79 8.05 -7.52 14.63
N PHE A 80 8.13 -6.61 15.62
CA PHE A 80 9.18 -6.65 16.65
C PHE A 80 9.14 -7.93 17.48
N THR A 81 7.94 -8.39 17.85
CA THR A 81 7.76 -9.63 18.59
C THR A 81 8.21 -10.83 17.75
N GLY A 82 7.83 -10.87 16.47
CA GLY A 82 8.28 -11.88 15.51
C GLY A 82 9.80 -11.92 15.38
N LEU A 83 10.45 -10.76 15.19
CA LEU A 83 11.91 -10.65 15.09
C LEU A 83 12.62 -11.03 16.40
N PHE A 84 12.06 -10.67 17.55
CA PHE A 84 12.59 -11.06 18.86
C PHE A 84 12.54 -12.57 19.05
N LEU A 85 11.39 -13.19 18.77
CA LEU A 85 11.23 -14.64 18.83
C LEU A 85 12.17 -15.34 17.84
N LEU A 86 12.30 -14.81 16.62
CA LEU A 86 13.22 -15.33 15.61
C LEU A 86 14.65 -15.35 16.15
N ARG A 87 15.12 -14.21 16.68
CA ARG A 87 16.45 -14.11 17.29
C ARG A 87 16.66 -15.12 18.40
N SER A 88 15.66 -15.29 19.28
CA SER A 88 15.73 -16.18 20.45
C SER A 88 15.69 -17.67 20.10
N SER A 89 15.19 -18.02 18.91
CA SER A 89 15.07 -19.40 18.42
C SER A 89 16.32 -19.90 17.68
N LEU A 90 17.20 -18.99 17.25
CA LEU A 90 18.34 -19.31 16.40
C LEU A 90 19.63 -19.45 17.22
N TYR A 91 20.27 -20.62 17.13
CA TYR A 91 21.56 -20.89 17.78
C TYR A 91 22.76 -20.35 16.98
N LYS A 92 22.68 -20.33 15.65
CA LYS A 92 23.77 -19.89 14.76
C LYS A 92 23.36 -18.65 13.96
N HIS A 93 24.29 -17.69 13.89
CA HIS A 93 24.14 -16.44 13.14
C HIS A 93 22.82 -15.67 13.33
N PRO A 94 22.26 -15.57 14.55
CA PRO A 94 20.94 -14.96 14.76
C PRO A 94 20.89 -13.50 14.26
N ARG A 95 22.00 -12.76 14.35
CA ARG A 95 22.07 -11.37 13.89
C ARG A 95 21.91 -11.23 12.37
N ILE A 96 22.55 -12.12 11.59
CA ILE A 96 22.50 -12.08 10.12
C ILE A 96 21.08 -12.43 9.64
N ILE A 97 20.47 -13.45 10.24
CA ILE A 97 19.12 -13.90 9.88
C ILE A 97 18.08 -12.83 10.26
N VAL A 98 18.19 -12.21 11.44
CA VAL A 98 17.30 -11.11 11.84
C VAL A 98 17.47 -9.90 10.91
N LEU A 99 18.70 -9.55 10.53
CA LEU A 99 18.95 -8.47 9.57
C LEU A 99 18.31 -8.79 8.22
N ALA A 100 18.46 -10.02 7.72
CA ALA A 100 17.82 -10.47 6.49
C ALA A 100 16.29 -10.39 6.60
N ALA A 101 15.70 -10.76 7.74
CA ALA A 101 14.27 -10.65 7.98
C ALA A 101 13.78 -9.19 8.02
N ILE A 102 14.56 -8.26 8.58
CA ILE A 102 14.25 -6.83 8.55
C ILE A 102 14.27 -6.31 7.11
N ILE A 103 15.31 -6.64 6.33
CA ILE A 103 15.40 -6.27 4.91
C ILE A 103 14.20 -6.84 4.14
N ALA A 104 13.86 -8.10 4.41
CA ALA A 104 12.71 -8.76 3.79
C ALA A 104 11.38 -8.04 4.11
N LEU A 105 11.15 -7.65 5.37
CA LEU A 105 9.96 -6.91 5.78
C LEU A 105 9.83 -5.54 5.10
N LEU A 106 10.96 -4.86 4.83
CA LEU A 106 10.97 -3.57 4.17
C LEU A 106 10.85 -3.67 2.64
N TRP A 107 11.45 -4.70 2.04
CA TRP A 107 11.59 -4.80 0.58
C TRP A 107 10.54 -5.71 -0.07
N LEU A 108 10.17 -6.84 0.57
CA LEU A 108 9.27 -7.81 -0.04
C LEU A 108 7.88 -7.26 -0.37
N PRO A 109 7.19 -6.47 0.48
CA PRO A 109 5.81 -6.08 0.21
C PRO A 109 5.65 -5.37 -1.15
N ALA A 110 6.46 -4.36 -1.43
CA ALA A 110 6.41 -3.62 -2.70
C ALA A 110 6.77 -4.52 -3.90
N ASN A 111 7.82 -5.34 -3.78
CA ASN A 111 8.28 -6.19 -4.87
C ASN A 111 7.33 -7.35 -5.16
N LEU A 112 6.63 -7.88 -4.15
CA LEU A 112 5.62 -8.90 -4.34
C LEU A 112 4.40 -8.34 -5.06
N VAL A 113 4.00 -7.09 -4.77
CA VAL A 113 2.92 -6.42 -5.50
C VAL A 113 3.31 -6.23 -6.96
N ILE A 114 4.51 -5.72 -7.25
CA ILE A 114 5.01 -5.57 -8.64
C ILE A 114 5.07 -6.92 -9.35
N GLY A 115 5.58 -7.96 -8.69
CA GLY A 115 5.64 -9.31 -9.23
C GLY A 115 4.24 -9.87 -9.55
N TYR A 116 3.28 -9.66 -8.64
CA TYR A 116 1.89 -10.04 -8.87
C TYR A 116 1.27 -9.28 -10.04
N GLN A 117 1.49 -7.96 -10.11
CA GLN A 117 0.99 -7.12 -11.20
C GLN A 117 1.56 -7.50 -12.57
N THR A 118 2.83 -7.93 -12.60
CA THR A 118 3.50 -8.37 -13.83
C THR A 118 2.98 -9.73 -14.31
N VAL A 119 2.76 -10.68 -13.39
CA VAL A 119 2.51 -12.09 -13.75
C VAL A 119 1.02 -12.44 -13.79
N PHE A 120 0.22 -11.93 -12.86
CA PHE A 120 -1.15 -12.40 -12.62
C PHE A 120 -2.22 -11.35 -12.89
N ALA A 121 -1.91 -10.06 -12.71
CA ALA A 121 -2.88 -9.01 -12.93
C ALA A 121 -3.21 -8.82 -14.43
N LYS A 122 -4.40 -8.28 -14.69
CA LYS A 122 -4.90 -8.03 -16.06
C LYS A 122 -5.66 -6.70 -16.12
N GLY A 123 -5.63 -6.03 -17.27
CA GLY A 123 -6.30 -4.75 -17.45
C GLY A 123 -5.82 -3.70 -16.45
N ILE A 124 -6.73 -2.92 -15.86
CA ILE A 124 -6.38 -1.81 -14.94
C ILE A 124 -5.62 -2.24 -13.68
N TYR A 125 -5.61 -3.54 -13.38
CA TYR A 125 -4.90 -4.11 -12.24
C TYR A 125 -3.38 -4.21 -12.46
N THR A 126 -2.89 -4.07 -13.70
CA THR A 126 -1.45 -4.02 -14.03
C THR A 126 -0.87 -2.61 -13.89
N LEU A 127 -1.72 -1.60 -13.76
CA LEU A 127 -1.32 -0.20 -13.64
C LEU A 127 -0.80 0.10 -12.22
N GLU A 128 0.30 0.82 -12.16
CA GLU A 128 0.83 1.50 -10.98
C GLU A 128 0.80 3.00 -11.24
N TYR A 129 0.35 3.77 -10.25
CA TYR A 129 0.28 5.22 -10.32
C TYR A 129 1.44 5.86 -9.57
N ASP A 130 2.24 6.66 -10.28
CA ASP A 130 3.36 7.40 -9.71
C ASP A 130 2.86 8.77 -9.19
N LYS A 131 2.46 8.80 -7.92
CA LYS A 131 1.96 10.00 -7.23
C LYS A 131 2.97 11.15 -7.22
N GLN A 132 4.27 10.83 -7.14
CA GLN A 132 5.33 11.84 -7.09
C GLN A 132 5.60 12.43 -8.48
N GLY A 133 5.50 11.60 -9.52
CA GLY A 133 5.58 12.02 -10.91
C GLY A 133 4.29 12.65 -11.46
N SER A 134 3.26 12.87 -10.63
CA SER A 134 1.95 13.36 -11.06
C SER A 134 1.59 14.69 -10.42
N SER A 135 1.05 15.59 -11.24
CA SER A 135 0.67 16.94 -10.79
C SER A 135 -0.47 17.50 -11.62
N CYS A 136 -1.25 18.38 -11.01
CA CYS A 136 -2.29 19.15 -11.66
C CYS A 136 -2.00 20.63 -11.50
N SER A 137 -2.28 21.40 -12.55
CA SER A 137 -2.29 22.85 -12.53
C SER A 137 -3.65 23.33 -13.00
N PHE A 138 -4.13 24.43 -12.42
CA PHE A 138 -5.44 24.96 -12.76
C PHE A 138 -5.47 26.47 -12.62
N LYS A 139 -6.40 27.08 -13.35
CA LYS A 139 -6.66 28.50 -13.36
C LYS A 139 -8.15 28.72 -13.59
N ARG A 140 -8.76 29.51 -12.72
CA ARG A 140 -10.10 30.03 -12.94
C ARG A 140 -10.01 31.32 -13.74
N GLU A 141 -10.71 31.35 -14.87
CA GLU A 141 -10.92 32.51 -15.71
C GLU A 141 -12.43 32.71 -15.87
N GLU A 142 -12.95 33.81 -15.32
CA GLU A 142 -14.38 34.10 -15.29
C GLU A 142 -15.17 32.94 -14.64
N GLN A 143 -16.13 32.37 -15.38
CA GLN A 143 -17.02 31.27 -14.97
C GLN A 143 -16.40 29.88 -15.20
N TRP A 144 -15.18 29.82 -15.74
CA TRP A 144 -14.54 28.58 -16.18
C TRP A 144 -13.30 28.28 -15.36
N LEU A 145 -13.22 27.07 -14.85
CA LEU A 145 -11.99 26.48 -14.34
C LEU A 145 -11.34 25.68 -15.44
N ASN A 146 -10.20 26.15 -15.92
CA ASN A 146 -9.35 25.44 -16.86
C ASN A 146 -8.21 24.78 -16.09
N GLY A 147 -7.80 23.59 -16.48
CA GLY A 147 -6.64 22.95 -15.88
C GLY A 147 -6.03 21.87 -16.74
N SER A 148 -4.86 21.42 -16.30
CA SER A 148 -4.06 20.40 -16.95
C SER A 148 -3.41 19.53 -15.88
N CYS A 149 -3.65 18.23 -15.97
CA CYS A 149 -3.09 17.22 -15.08
C CYS A 149 -2.14 16.32 -15.84
N THR A 150 -0.89 16.27 -15.41
CA THR A 150 0.09 15.28 -15.84
C THR A 150 0.00 14.09 -14.90
N LEU A 151 -0.40 12.94 -15.42
CA LEU A 151 -0.56 11.70 -14.67
C LEU A 151 0.46 10.68 -15.15
N THR A 152 1.31 10.22 -14.24
CA THR A 152 2.37 9.25 -14.57
C THR A 152 1.95 7.86 -14.13
N PHE A 153 1.97 6.93 -15.08
CA PHE A 153 1.64 5.53 -14.86
C PHE A 153 2.78 4.62 -15.29
N ILE A 154 2.85 3.46 -14.64
CA ILE A 154 3.67 2.32 -15.06
C ILE A 154 2.70 1.17 -15.33
N ASN A 155 2.76 0.60 -16.54
CA ASN A 155 1.99 -0.60 -16.87
C ASN A 155 2.91 -1.82 -16.79
N HIS A 156 2.66 -2.71 -15.83
CA HIS A 156 3.46 -3.91 -15.63
C HIS A 156 3.04 -5.11 -16.51
N GLY A 157 1.94 -4.99 -17.26
CA GLY A 157 1.39 -6.09 -18.05
C GLY A 157 1.13 -5.69 -19.50
N GLN A 158 0.06 -6.25 -20.07
CA GLN A 158 -0.36 -5.97 -21.45
C GLN A 158 -0.95 -4.58 -21.59
N SER A 159 -1.06 -4.08 -22.82
CA SER A 159 -1.66 -2.79 -23.11
C SER A 159 -3.09 -2.69 -22.58
N VAL A 160 -3.45 -1.53 -22.02
CA VAL A 160 -4.75 -1.32 -21.38
C VAL A 160 -5.30 0.06 -21.72
N ASP A 161 -6.61 0.08 -21.97
CA ASP A 161 -7.42 1.29 -22.08
C ASP A 161 -8.23 1.49 -20.80
N PHE A 162 -8.27 2.72 -20.29
CA PHE A 162 -8.91 3.06 -19.03
C PHE A 162 -9.26 4.55 -18.94
N SER A 163 -10.20 4.90 -18.09
CA SER A 163 -10.46 6.29 -17.69
C SER A 163 -9.93 6.55 -16.27
N VAL A 164 -9.71 7.83 -15.96
CA VAL A 164 -9.17 8.26 -14.66
C VAL A 164 -10.08 9.31 -14.04
N MET A 165 -10.26 9.24 -12.73
CA MET A 165 -11.00 10.22 -11.94
C MET A 165 -10.14 10.63 -10.74
N ILE A 166 -10.00 11.91 -10.46
CA ILE A 166 -9.33 12.38 -9.24
C ILE A 166 -10.29 12.16 -8.06
N ARG A 167 -9.82 11.52 -6.98
CA ARG A 167 -10.67 11.28 -5.82
C ARG A 167 -10.94 12.59 -5.07
N LYS A 168 -12.17 12.72 -4.58
CA LYS A 168 -12.54 13.74 -3.60
C LYS A 168 -11.90 13.35 -2.28
N GLU A 169 -10.89 14.09 -1.85
CA GLU A 169 -10.42 14.00 -0.48
C GLU A 169 -11.17 14.99 0.41
N PRO A 170 -11.66 14.57 1.60
CA PRO A 170 -12.38 15.41 2.54
C PRO A 170 -11.39 16.31 3.28
N PHE A 171 -10.70 17.18 2.56
CA PHE A 171 -9.89 18.19 3.21
C PHE A 171 -10.79 19.37 3.62
N PRO A 172 -10.72 19.82 4.88
CA PRO A 172 -11.67 20.79 5.43
C PRO A 172 -11.60 22.21 4.82
N ASN A 173 -10.62 22.51 3.94
CA ASN A 173 -10.37 23.87 3.45
C ASN A 173 -10.26 24.02 1.92
N ASN A 174 -10.57 22.97 1.14
CA ASN A 174 -10.34 22.94 -0.31
C ASN A 174 -11.57 22.39 -1.03
N ALA A 175 -12.62 23.22 -1.03
CA ALA A 175 -13.80 23.10 -1.91
C ALA A 175 -13.44 22.91 -3.40
N PHE A 176 -12.19 23.21 -3.77
CA PHE A 176 -11.60 22.94 -5.08
C PHE A 176 -11.56 21.45 -5.46
N LEU A 177 -11.24 20.54 -4.52
CA LEU A 177 -11.13 19.10 -4.80
C LEU A 177 -12.49 18.43 -4.99
N GLU A 178 -13.53 18.94 -4.33
CA GLU A 178 -14.90 18.47 -4.53
C GLU A 178 -15.38 18.69 -5.98
N GLN A 179 -14.75 19.62 -6.69
CA GLN A 179 -15.09 20.03 -8.03
C GLN A 179 -14.27 19.32 -9.12
N LEU A 180 -13.26 18.51 -8.78
CA LEU A 180 -12.28 17.90 -9.71
C LEU A 180 -12.56 16.46 -10.15
N ASP A 181 -13.81 16.01 -10.09
CA ASP A 181 -14.30 14.78 -10.74
C ASP A 181 -14.19 14.79 -12.29
N VAL A 182 -13.17 15.45 -12.83
CA VAL A 182 -13.23 16.30 -14.02
C VAL A 182 -12.33 15.85 -15.15
N LEU A 183 -11.48 14.84 -14.93
CA LEU A 183 -10.75 14.21 -16.03
C LEU A 183 -11.69 13.54 -17.05
N GLY A 184 -12.95 13.29 -16.67
CA GLY A 184 -14.04 12.88 -17.56
C GLY A 184 -13.94 11.44 -18.06
N ASP A 185 -14.81 11.08 -19.00
CA ASP A 185 -14.83 9.76 -19.67
C ASP A 185 -13.72 9.60 -20.73
N GLN A 186 -12.65 10.40 -20.66
CA GLN A 186 -11.55 10.29 -21.60
C GLN A 186 -10.86 8.93 -21.42
N THR A 187 -10.83 8.16 -22.49
CA THR A 187 -10.13 6.88 -22.53
C THR A 187 -8.66 7.14 -22.79
N LEU A 188 -7.83 6.77 -21.82
CA LEU A 188 -6.38 6.81 -21.88
C LEU A 188 -5.86 5.43 -22.29
N HIS A 189 -4.78 5.42 -23.06
CA HIS A 189 -4.10 4.21 -23.49
C HIS A 189 -2.73 4.10 -22.82
N MET A 190 -2.42 2.93 -22.26
CA MET A 190 -1.09 2.59 -21.76
C MET A 190 -0.56 1.37 -22.49
N ALA A 191 0.58 1.54 -23.17
CA ALA A 191 1.30 0.44 -23.81
C ALA A 191 1.81 -0.57 -22.78
N ALA A 192 2.06 -1.80 -23.22
CA ALA A 192 2.59 -2.87 -22.38
C ALA A 192 3.99 -2.53 -21.86
N HIS A 193 4.28 -2.87 -20.60
CA HIS A 193 5.60 -2.70 -19.97
C HIS A 193 6.21 -1.29 -20.10
N ASN A 194 5.37 -0.26 -20.13
CA ASN A 194 5.79 1.12 -20.35
C ASN A 194 5.54 2.01 -19.13
N LYS A 195 6.45 2.96 -18.91
CA LYS A 195 6.25 4.10 -18.01
C LYS A 195 6.01 5.36 -18.86
N SER A 196 4.88 6.02 -18.67
CA SER A 196 4.57 7.24 -19.41
C SER A 196 3.72 8.21 -18.60
N SER A 197 3.92 9.50 -18.89
CA SER A 197 3.11 10.58 -18.36
C SER A 197 2.09 11.02 -19.41
N ILE A 198 0.83 11.07 -19.02
CA ILE A 198 -0.29 11.47 -19.88
C ILE A 198 -0.83 12.79 -19.37
N THR A 199 -0.89 13.79 -20.24
CA THR A 199 -1.44 15.11 -19.91
C THR A 199 -2.90 15.17 -20.31
N VAL A 200 -3.76 15.36 -19.31
CA VAL A 200 -5.21 15.49 -19.49
C VAL A 200 -5.61 16.93 -19.18
N THR A 201 -6.21 17.59 -20.15
CA THR A 201 -6.74 18.94 -19.98
C THR A 201 -8.22 18.90 -19.67
N PHE A 202 -8.68 19.85 -18.86
CA PHE A 202 -10.08 19.94 -18.49
C PHE A 202 -10.57 21.38 -18.42
N LYS A 203 -11.88 21.53 -18.60
CA LYS A 203 -12.60 22.79 -18.49
C LYS A 203 -13.95 22.54 -17.82
N LYS A 204 -14.23 23.23 -16.72
CA LYS A 204 -15.47 23.08 -15.95
C LYS A 204 -16.09 24.43 -15.61
N TRP A 205 -17.41 24.50 -15.68
CA TRP A 205 -18.16 25.66 -15.22
C TRP A 205 -18.27 25.67 -13.68
N VAL A 206 -18.01 26.80 -13.05
CA VAL A 206 -17.87 26.92 -11.58
C VAL A 206 -18.75 28.02 -10.96
N GLY A 207 -19.63 28.63 -11.75
CA GLY A 207 -20.53 29.70 -11.31
C GLY A 207 -19.88 31.08 -11.26
N ASP A 208 -20.72 32.07 -10.98
CA ASP A 208 -20.34 33.48 -10.93
C ASP A 208 -19.81 33.84 -9.53
N VAL A 209 -18.49 33.83 -9.37
CA VAL A 209 -17.79 34.35 -8.18
C VAL A 209 -16.55 35.13 -8.63
N GLU A 210 -16.36 36.32 -8.06
CA GLU A 210 -15.59 37.44 -8.64
C GLU A 210 -14.05 37.38 -8.55
N THR A 211 -13.42 36.33 -8.01
CA THR A 211 -11.95 36.31 -7.86
C THR A 211 -11.26 35.27 -8.75
N PRO A 212 -10.41 35.71 -9.70
CA PRO A 212 -9.47 34.83 -10.39
C PRO A 212 -8.55 34.16 -9.38
N PHE A 213 -8.34 32.86 -9.53
CA PHE A 213 -7.32 32.14 -8.78
C PHE A 213 -6.68 31.06 -9.65
N SER A 214 -5.44 30.74 -9.32
CA SER A 214 -4.70 29.64 -9.90
C SER A 214 -4.04 28.84 -8.79
N GLY A 215 -3.68 27.60 -9.10
CA GLY A 215 -2.97 26.74 -8.17
C GLY A 215 -2.41 25.51 -8.83
N SER A 216 -1.68 24.73 -8.03
CA SER A 216 -1.19 23.42 -8.40
C SER A 216 -1.41 22.44 -7.26
N MET A 217 -1.45 21.16 -7.60
CA MET A 217 -1.66 20.07 -6.68
C MET A 217 -0.80 18.88 -7.11
N SER A 218 -0.26 18.15 -6.13
CA SER A 218 0.47 16.90 -6.31
C SER A 218 0.10 15.93 -5.19
N GLY A 219 0.42 14.65 -5.36
CA GLY A 219 0.20 13.63 -4.32
C GLY A 219 -1.26 13.29 -4.03
N PHE A 220 -2.17 13.56 -4.97
CA PHE A 220 -3.60 13.25 -4.84
C PHE A 220 -3.89 11.80 -5.23
N ASP A 221 -4.93 11.22 -4.62
CA ASP A 221 -5.43 9.89 -4.99
C ASP A 221 -6.28 9.93 -6.28
N ILE A 222 -6.26 8.84 -7.03
CA ILE A 222 -7.08 8.67 -8.24
C ILE A 222 -7.87 7.37 -8.22
N THR A 223 -8.85 7.29 -9.11
CA THR A 223 -9.57 6.06 -9.42
C THR A 223 -9.42 5.80 -10.91
N VAL A 224 -8.98 4.59 -11.26
CA VAL A 224 -8.94 4.12 -12.64
C VAL A 224 -10.12 3.19 -12.89
N LYS A 225 -10.71 3.27 -14.07
CA LYS A 225 -11.88 2.46 -14.45
C LYS A 225 -11.73 1.93 -15.87
N ASN A 226 -12.28 0.75 -16.12
CA ASN A 226 -12.61 0.26 -17.44
C ASN A 226 -14.07 -0.22 -17.45
N GLU A 227 -14.51 -0.85 -18.54
CA GLU A 227 -15.90 -1.30 -18.68
C GLU A 227 -16.36 -2.31 -17.60
N VAL A 228 -15.42 -3.02 -16.97
CA VAL A 228 -15.72 -4.19 -16.10
C VAL A 228 -15.30 -3.97 -14.64
N ALA A 229 -14.40 -3.03 -14.38
CA ALA A 229 -13.77 -2.86 -13.07
C ALA A 229 -13.41 -1.41 -12.75
N GLN A 230 -13.28 -1.12 -11.46
CA GLN A 230 -12.75 0.12 -10.92
C GLN A 230 -11.71 -0.17 -9.84
N ARG A 231 -10.69 0.66 -9.72
CA ARG A 231 -9.61 0.52 -8.74
C ARG A 231 -9.14 1.88 -8.24
N HIS A 232 -8.90 2.00 -6.94
CA HIS A 232 -8.35 3.19 -6.31
C HIS A 232 -6.82 3.08 -6.22
N LEU A 233 -6.11 4.14 -6.66
CA LEU A 233 -4.65 4.22 -6.68
C LEU A 233 -4.16 5.45 -5.91
#